data_AF-A0A258CG41-F1
#
_entry.id   AF-A0A258CG41-F1
#
_cell.length_a   1.000
_cell.length_b   1.000
_cell.length_c   1.000
_cell.angle_alpha   90.00
_cell.angle_beta   90.00
_cell.angle_gamma   90.00
#
_symmetry.space_group_name_H-M   'P 1'
#
loop_
_entity.id
_entity.type
_entity.pdbx_description
1 polymer ?
#
loop_
_entity_poly.entity_id
_entity_poly.type
_entity_poly.pdbx_seq_one_letter_code
_entity_poly.pdbx_strand_id
1 'polypeptide(L)'
;MTQHNNDIDKHVDSEIYECINPDSPKSFFLFAGAGSGKTRTLINVLSRFKEQYGTNFKFRNKKIAIITYTNAAADETTRPAGFPGRPWQASRPARPRRP
;
A
#
# COMPACT_ATOMS: atom_id res chain seq x y z
N MET A 1 -16.70 -26.00 4.94
CA MET A 1 -16.23 -24.82 5.69
C MET A 1 -14.77 -24.61 5.34
N THR A 2 -14.45 -23.70 4.43
CA THR A 2 -13.07 -23.44 3.98
C THR A 2 -12.30 -22.73 5.09
N GLN A 3 -11.31 -23.41 5.66
CA GLN A 3 -10.34 -22.81 6.58
C GLN A 3 -9.59 -21.70 5.84
N HIS A 4 -9.82 -20.44 6.23
CA HIS A 4 -8.98 -19.32 5.84
C HIS A 4 -7.68 -19.40 6.64
N ASN A 5 -6.66 -20.01 6.04
CA ASN A 5 -5.33 -20.17 6.63
C ASN A 5 -4.60 -18.81 6.67
N ASN A 6 -4.66 -18.13 7.83
CA ASN A 6 -3.91 -16.91 8.14
C ASN A 6 -2.37 -17.08 8.02
N ASP A 7 -1.87 -18.31 7.82
CA ASP A 7 -0.43 -18.60 7.62
C ASP A 7 0.06 -18.20 6.23
N ILE A 8 -0.79 -18.30 5.21
CA ILE A 8 -0.45 -17.93 3.83
C ILE A 8 -0.21 -16.42 3.75
N ASP A 9 -1.06 -15.62 4.41
CA ASP A 9 -0.96 -14.16 4.42
C ASP A 9 0.36 -13.68 5.03
N LYS A 10 0.87 -14.33 6.09
CA LYS A 10 2.15 -13.97 6.73
C LYS A 10 3.36 -14.20 5.80
N HIS A 11 3.30 -15.26 4.99
CA HIS A 11 4.34 -15.56 4.03
C HIS A 11 4.35 -14.50 2.91
N VAL A 12 3.19 -14.15 2.37
CA VAL A 12 3.05 -13.13 1.32
C VAL A 12 3.49 -11.75 1.81
N ASP A 13 3.10 -11.34 3.02
CA ASP A 13 3.53 -10.08 3.63
C ASP A 13 5.08 -10.01 3.70
N SER A 14 5.74 -11.13 3.99
CA SER A 14 7.21 -11.20 4.09
C SER A 14 7.89 -11.11 2.72
N GLU A 15 7.37 -11.82 1.70
CA GLU A 15 7.89 -11.74 0.34
C GLU A 15 7.79 -10.32 -0.25
N ILE A 16 6.64 -9.68 -0.06
CA ILE A 16 6.42 -8.30 -0.53
C ILE A 16 7.36 -7.35 0.22
N TYR A 17 7.55 -7.56 1.53
CA TYR A 17 8.48 -6.77 2.34
C TYR A 17 9.91 -6.84 1.81
N GLU A 18 10.38 -8.03 1.45
CA GLU A 18 11.70 -8.21 0.83
C GLU A 18 11.81 -7.49 -0.52
N CYS A 19 10.73 -7.51 -1.32
CA CYS A 19 10.71 -6.83 -2.61
C CYS A 19 10.79 -5.30 -2.48
N ILE A 20 10.21 -4.72 -1.42
CA ILE A 20 10.22 -3.26 -1.22
C ILE A 20 11.44 -2.76 -0.42
N ASN A 21 12.38 -3.63 -0.07
CA ASN A 21 13.58 -3.27 0.67
C ASN A 21 14.38 -2.18 -0.10
N PRO A 22 14.73 -1.03 0.52
CA PRO A 22 15.43 0.05 -0.17
C PRO A 22 16.88 -0.28 -0.54
N ASP A 23 17.49 -1.28 0.10
CA ASP A 23 18.84 -1.74 -0.21
C ASP A 23 18.87 -2.65 -1.46
N SER A 24 17.76 -3.33 -1.75
CA SER A 24 17.60 -4.19 -2.93
C SER A 24 16.16 -4.15 -3.44
N PRO A 25 15.73 -3.04 -4.08
CA PRO A 25 14.37 -2.92 -4.56
C PRO A 25 14.13 -3.88 -5.73
N LYS A 26 13.06 -4.68 -5.64
CA LYS A 26 12.65 -5.60 -6.70
C LYS A 26 11.25 -5.22 -7.18
N SER A 27 11.09 -5.17 -8.50
CA SER A 27 9.78 -5.07 -9.12
C SER A 27 9.07 -6.41 -9.02
N PHE A 28 7.81 -6.40 -8.59
CA PHE A 28 7.00 -7.61 -8.44
C PHE A 28 5.58 -7.36 -8.95
N PHE A 29 4.89 -8.44 -9.29
CA PHE A 29 3.46 -8.44 -9.63
C PHE A 29 2.75 -9.40 -8.68
N LEU A 30 1.60 -8.96 -8.15
CA LEU A 30 0.79 -9.76 -7.25
C LEU A 30 -0.50 -10.19 -7.96
N PHE A 31 -0.70 -11.51 -8.09
CA PHE A 31 -1.98 -12.08 -8.50
C PHE A 31 -2.84 -12.33 -7.28
N ALA A 32 -4.05 -11.76 -7.26
CA ALA A 32 -4.87 -11.79 -6.05
C ALA A 32 -6.37 -11.75 -6.37
N GLY A 33 -7.11 -12.75 -5.90
CA GLY A 33 -8.57 -12.88 -6.11
C GLY A 33 -9.42 -11.91 -5.28
N ALA A 34 -10.73 -11.85 -5.54
CA ALA A 34 -11.64 -11.02 -4.73
C ALA A 34 -11.58 -11.43 -3.24
N GLY A 35 -11.58 -10.47 -2.32
CA GLY A 35 -11.53 -10.73 -0.88
C GLY A 35 -10.17 -11.19 -0.31
N SER A 36 -9.12 -11.28 -1.12
CA SER A 36 -7.80 -11.77 -0.71
C SER A 36 -6.97 -10.81 0.18
N GLY A 37 -7.58 -9.76 0.74
CA GLY A 37 -6.87 -8.85 1.63
C GLY A 37 -5.77 -7.97 1.02
N LYS A 38 -5.71 -7.78 -0.31
CA LYS A 38 -4.68 -6.95 -1.01
C LYS A 38 -4.34 -5.64 -0.32
N THR A 39 -5.37 -4.84 -0.02
CA THR A 39 -5.20 -3.53 0.64
C THR A 39 -4.62 -3.69 2.05
N ARG A 40 -5.05 -4.72 2.80
CA ARG A 40 -4.58 -4.99 4.16
C ARG A 40 -3.11 -5.43 4.17
N THR A 41 -2.74 -6.35 3.30
CA THR A 41 -1.33 -6.77 3.11
C THR A 41 -0.45 -5.58 2.73
N LEU A 42 -0.88 -4.74 1.77
CA LEU A 42 -0.13 -3.54 1.39
C LEU A 42 0.07 -2.59 2.58
N ILE A 43 -0.97 -2.34 3.38
CA ILE A 43 -0.88 -1.49 4.57
C ILE A 43 0.08 -2.08 5.59
N ASN A 44 -0.01 -3.38 5.90
CA ASN A 44 0.86 -4.05 6.87
C ASN A 44 2.34 -3.92 6.48
N VAL A 45 2.63 -4.22 5.22
CA VAL A 45 3.99 -4.17 4.67
C VAL A 45 4.54 -2.74 4.68
N LEU A 46 3.73 -1.74 4.31
CA LEU A 46 4.12 -0.33 4.36
C LEU A 46 4.33 0.19 5.79
N SER A 47 3.51 -0.25 6.74
CA SER A 47 3.68 0.10 8.16
C SER A 47 5.00 -0.46 8.70
N ARG A 48 5.30 -1.74 8.42
CA ARG A 48 6.57 -2.37 8.79
C ARG A 48 7.76 -1.69 8.11
N PHE A 49 7.61 -1.27 6.86
CA PHE A 49 8.64 -0.52 6.13
C PHE A 49 8.89 0.84 6.78
N LYS A 50 7.83 1.54 7.16
CA LYS A 50 7.92 2.85 7.82
C LYS A 50 8.59 2.74 9.18
N GLU A 51 8.35 1.69 9.95
CA GLU A 51 9.03 1.46 11.23
C GLU A 51 10.55 1.27 11.07
N GLN A 52 10.99 0.48 10.08
CA GLN A 52 12.42 0.22 9.87
C GLN A 52 13.15 1.35 9.12
N TYR A 53 12.54 1.86 8.05
CA TYR A 53 13.21 2.78 7.11
C TYR A 53 12.63 4.20 7.14
N GLY A 54 11.47 4.43 7.76
CA GLY A 54 10.78 5.72 7.72
C GLY A 54 11.60 6.88 8.27
N THR A 55 12.35 6.65 9.36
CA THR A 55 13.26 7.65 9.93
C THR A 55 14.35 8.04 8.94
N ASN A 56 15.04 7.07 8.35
CA ASN A 56 16.07 7.30 7.34
C ASN A 56 15.52 7.95 6.07
N PHE A 57 14.33 7.56 5.63
CA PHE A 57 13.66 8.16 4.48
C PHE A 57 13.31 9.62 4.74
N LYS A 58 12.81 9.93 5.93
CA LYS A 58 12.51 11.32 6.35
C LYS A 58 13.78 12.16 6.40
N PHE A 59 14.86 11.65 6.99
CA PHE A 59 16.16 12.35 7.04
C PHE A 59 16.76 12.59 5.64
N ARG A 60 16.60 11.64 4.72
CA ARG A 60 17.12 11.75 3.34
C ARG A 60 16.14 12.42 2.37
N ASN A 61 15.05 13.01 2.86
CA ASN A 61 13.98 13.60 2.05
C ASN A 61 13.38 12.65 0.98
N LYS A 62 13.48 11.34 1.19
CA LYS A 62 12.90 10.32 0.30
C LYS A 62 11.42 10.12 0.60
N LYS A 63 10.62 9.89 -0.45
CA LYS A 63 9.17 9.71 -0.37
C LYS A 63 8.74 8.41 -1.05
N ILE A 64 7.64 7.84 -0.59
CA ILE A 64 6.98 6.67 -1.19
C ILE A 64 5.69 7.17 -1.85
N ALA A 65 5.50 6.81 -3.12
CA ALA A 65 4.26 7.10 -3.85
C ALA A 65 3.40 5.84 -3.95
N ILE A 66 2.12 5.97 -3.63
CA ILE A 66 1.13 4.90 -3.76
C ILE A 66 0.11 5.37 -4.80
N ILE A 67 -0.08 4.59 -5.86
CA ILE A 67 -1.01 4.90 -6.94
C ILE A 67 -2.18 3.93 -6.84
N THR A 68 -3.40 4.46 -6.74
CA THR A 68 -4.62 3.66 -6.69
C THR A 68 -5.64 4.21 -7.68
N TYR A 69 -6.54 3.34 -8.16
CA TYR A 69 -7.52 3.70 -9.17
C TYR A 69 -8.63 4.65 -8.67
N THR A 70 -8.88 4.69 -7.36
CA THR A 70 -9.93 5.53 -6.78
C THR A 70 -9.43 6.33 -5.58
N ASN A 71 -9.98 7.54 -5.41
CA ASN A 71 -9.69 8.38 -4.24
C ASN A 71 -10.12 7.71 -2.93
N ALA A 72 -11.17 6.90 -2.95
CA ALA A 72 -11.61 6.15 -1.77
C ALA A 72 -10.55 5.12 -1.33
N ALA A 73 -9.94 4.40 -2.29
CA ALA A 73 -8.86 3.46 -2.01
C ALA A 73 -7.57 4.17 -1.56
N ALA A 74 -7.29 5.37 -2.11
CA ALA A 74 -6.20 6.21 -1.65
C ALA A 74 -6.38 6.60 -0.17
N ASP A 75 -7.57 7.06 0.21
CA ASP A 75 -7.90 7.42 1.60
C ASP A 75 -7.82 6.21 2.54
N GLU A 76 -8.31 5.05 2.09
CA GLU A 76 -8.27 3.79 2.85
C GLU A 76 -6.84 3.33 3.12
N THR A 77 -5.89 3.59 2.21
CA THR A 77 -4.48 3.23 2.40
C THR A 77 -3.75 4.28 3.26
N THR A 78 -4.13 5.55 3.12
CA THR A 78 -3.44 6.68 3.77
C THR A 78 -3.72 6.73 5.28
N ARG A 79 -4.98 6.49 5.69
CA ARG A 79 -5.39 6.60 7.11
C ARG A 79 -4.67 5.59 8.02
N PRO A 80 -4.56 4.29 7.68
CA PRO A 80 -3.96 3.29 8.55
C PRO A 80 -2.43 3.32 8.53
N ALA A 81 -1.81 3.57 7.38
CA ALA A 81 -0.35 3.61 7.26
C ALA A 81 0.25 4.92 7.83
N GLY A 82 -0.58 5.91 8.16
CA GLY A 82 -0.18 7.18 8.76
C GLY A 82 0.80 7.96 7.87
N PHE A 83 0.66 7.84 6.55
CA PHE A 83 1.34 8.72 5.61
C PHE A 83 0.52 10.01 5.52
N PRO A 84 1.12 11.20 5.68
CA PRO A 84 0.42 12.44 5.42
C PRO A 84 0.14 12.53 3.91
N GLY A 85 -1.01 12.03 3.49
CA GLY A 85 -1.44 12.09 2.10
C GLY A 85 -1.61 13.55 1.71
N ARG A 86 -0.77 14.03 0.80
CA ARG A 86 -1.18 15.16 -0.04
C ARG A 86 -2.06 14.55 -1.12
N PRO A 87 -3.34 14.96 -1.25
CA PRO A 87 -4.12 14.56 -2.41
C PRO A 87 -3.31 14.91 -3.65
N TRP A 88 -3.18 13.96 -4.57
CA TRP A 88 -2.69 14.27 -5.90
C TRP A 88 -3.71 15.25 -6.50
N GLN A 89 -3.42 16.55 -6.47
CA GLN A 89 -4.27 17.58 -7.06
C GLN A 89 -4.10 17.54 -8.59
N ALA A 90 -4.43 16.41 -9.21
CA ALA A 90 -4.86 16.45 -10.60
C ALA A 90 -6.28 17.00 -10.58
N SER A 91 -6.46 18.17 -11.21
CA SER A 91 -7.72 18.87 -11.43
C SER A 91 -8.88 17.88 -11.56
N ARG A 92 -9.77 17.84 -10.57
CA ARG A 92 -10.96 17.00 -10.60
C ARG A 92 -11.76 17.36 -11.86
N PRO A 93 -11.96 16.48 -12.87
CA PRO A 93 -13.08 16.68 -13.76
C PRO A 93 -14.34 16.49 -12.90
N ALA A 94 -15.27 17.45 -12.99
CA ALA A 94 -16.53 17.40 -12.28
C ALA A 94 -17.17 16.01 -12.49
N ARG A 95 -17.63 15.37 -11.40
CA ARG A 95 -18.47 14.18 -11.51
C ARG A 95 -19.63 14.53 -12.45
N PRO A 96 -19.84 13.82 -13.57
CA PRO A 96 -21.07 14.01 -14.31
C PRO A 96 -22.20 13.57 -13.38
N ARG A 97 -23.15 14.49 -13.14
CA ARG A 97 -24.41 14.13 -12.49
C ARG A 97 -25.05 13.05 -13.38
N ARG A 98 -25.33 11.89 -12.80
CA ARG A 98 -26.09 10.85 -13.51
C ARG A 98 -27.45 11.45 -13.91
N PRO A 99 -27.96 11.11 -15.11
CA PRO A 99 -29.33 11.44 -15.50
C PRO A 99 -30.34 10.77 -14.57
#